data_AF-A0A354HUD0-F1
#
_entry.id   AF-A0A354HUD0-F1
#
_cell.length_a   1.000
_cell.length_b   1.000
_cell.length_c   1.000
_cell.angle_alpha   90.00
_cell.angle_beta   90.00
_cell.angle_gamma   90.00
#
_symmetry.space_group_name_H-M   'P 1'
#
loop_
_entity.id
_entity.type
_entity.pdbx_description
1 polymer ?
#
loop_
_entity_poly.entity_id
_entity_poly.type
_entity_poly.pdbx_seq_one_letter_code
_entity_poly.pdbx_strand_id
1 'polypeptide(L)'
;MATKKGKQTIVFAVKPVIIGYSTVAGPKEGQGPVGPYFDKIYPDLAMGQKSFEKAERQMMLNAIDTALEKASLSRSNIDYFVAGDLLNQIISSGFS
;
A
#
# COMPACT_ATOMS: atom_id res chain seq x y z
N MET A 1 1.33 -12.63 -24.14
CA MET A 1 2.06 -13.20 -22.99
C MET A 1 3.29 -12.33 -22.71
N ALA A 2 3.63 -12.11 -21.44
CA ALA A 2 4.89 -11.44 -21.09
C ALA A 2 6.09 -12.34 -21.44
N THR A 3 7.23 -11.75 -21.81
CA THR A 3 8.43 -12.47 -22.22
C THR A 3 9.62 -12.09 -21.34
N LYS A 4 10.54 -13.04 -21.12
CA LYS A 4 11.78 -12.80 -20.39
C LYS A 4 12.84 -12.24 -21.34
N LYS A 5 13.47 -11.11 -20.99
CA LYS A 5 14.59 -10.52 -21.71
C LYS A 5 15.84 -10.56 -20.82
N GLY A 6 16.89 -11.25 -21.28
CA GLY A 6 18.11 -11.43 -20.48
C GLY A 6 17.88 -12.30 -19.24
N LYS A 7 18.59 -12.00 -18.15
CA LYS A 7 18.62 -12.88 -16.96
C LYS A 7 17.41 -12.72 -16.03
N GLN A 8 16.89 -11.51 -15.85
CA GLN A 8 15.94 -11.20 -14.77
C GLN A 8 14.88 -10.14 -15.15
N THR A 9 14.76 -9.74 -16.42
CA THR A 9 13.80 -8.71 -16.85
C THR A 9 12.59 -9.34 -17.53
N ILE A 10 11.38 -8.91 -17.15
CA ILE A 10 10.13 -9.26 -17.83
C ILE A 10 9.67 -8.08 -18.69
N VAL A 11 9.31 -8.38 -19.94
CA VAL A 11 8.75 -7.43 -20.90
C VAL A 11 7.29 -7.82 -21.16
N PHE A 12 6.37 -6.91 -20.85
CA PHE A 12 4.95 -7.13 -21.10
C PHE A 12 4.58 -6.70 -22.52
N ALA A 13 3.84 -7.55 -23.24
CA ALA A 13 3.34 -7.22 -24.57
C ALA A 13 2.31 -6.07 -24.54
N VAL A 14 1.45 -6.07 -23.51
CA VAL A 14 0.56 -4.96 -23.16
C VAL A 14 1.12 -4.34 -21.88
N LYS A 15 1.46 -3.04 -21.92
CA LYS A 15 2.13 -2.38 -20.80
C LYS A 15 1.16 -2.25 -19.61
N PRO A 16 1.53 -2.69 -18.40
CA PRO A 16 0.75 -2.40 -17.22
C PRO A 16 0.76 -0.89 -16.94
N VAL A 17 -0.29 -0.40 -16.32
CA VAL A 17 -0.46 1.01 -15.94
C VAL A 17 -0.82 1.11 -14.47
N ILE A 18 -0.39 2.19 -13.82
CA ILE A 18 -0.80 2.52 -12.44
C ILE A 18 -2.01 3.45 -12.56
N ILE A 19 -3.17 2.94 -12.18
CA ILE A 19 -4.46 3.68 -12.29
C ILE A 19 -4.89 4.32 -10.97
N GLY A 20 -4.22 4.00 -9.87
CA GLY A 20 -4.45 4.57 -8.55
C GLY A 20 -3.27 4.27 -7.64
N TYR A 21 -2.96 5.19 -6.74
CA TYR A 21 -1.92 5.02 -5.73
C TYR A 21 -2.31 5.79 -4.47
N SER A 22 -1.88 5.29 -3.33
CA SER A 22 -1.96 6.05 -2.10
C SER A 22 -0.84 5.74 -1.13
N THR A 23 -0.46 6.74 -0.35
CA THR A 23 0.53 6.63 0.70
C THR A 23 0.01 7.25 1.99
N VAL A 24 0.20 6.51 3.09
CA VAL A 24 -0.25 6.88 4.43
C VAL A 24 0.96 6.83 5.36
N ALA A 25 1.11 7.84 6.21
CA ALA A 25 2.31 8.02 7.00
C ALA A 25 2.04 8.44 8.45
N GLY A 26 3.05 8.29 9.29
CA GLY A 26 3.03 8.74 10.68
C GLY A 26 3.43 10.21 10.84
N PRO A 27 3.45 10.71 12.08
CA PRO A 27 3.71 12.12 12.36
C PRO A 27 5.13 12.55 11.97
N LYS A 28 6.11 11.66 12.09
CA LYS A 28 7.52 11.95 11.77
C LYS A 28 7.71 12.17 10.27
N GLU A 29 7.15 11.28 9.46
CA GLU A 29 7.20 11.37 8.00
C GLU A 29 6.42 12.59 7.49
N GLY A 30 5.30 12.91 8.14
CA GLY A 30 4.48 14.08 7.84
C GLY A 30 5.16 15.43 8.10
N GLN A 31 6.09 15.49 9.07
CA GLN A 31 6.93 16.66 9.32
C GLN A 31 8.14 16.74 8.37
N GLY A 32 8.38 15.68 7.59
CA GLY A 32 9.46 15.63 6.63
C GLY A 32 9.21 16.48 5.37
N PRO A 33 10.23 16.65 4.53
CA PRO A 33 10.13 17.46 3.29
C PRO A 33 9.13 16.89 2.28
N VAL A 34 8.78 15.60 2.41
CA VAL A 34 7.78 14.93 1.56
C VAL A 34 6.40 14.82 2.20
N GLY A 35 6.23 15.37 3.41
CA GLY A 35 4.97 15.40 4.15
C GLY A 35 3.75 15.78 3.29
N PRO A 36 3.81 16.88 2.52
CA PRO A 36 2.70 17.34 1.68
C PRO A 36 2.25 16.37 0.57
N TYR A 37 3.04 15.33 0.27
CA TYR A 37 2.71 14.36 -0.79
C TYR A 37 2.01 13.10 -0.27
N PHE A 38 1.90 12.92 1.04
CA PHE A 38 1.11 11.81 1.60
C PHE A 38 -0.38 12.12 1.52
N ASP A 39 -1.20 11.10 1.26
CA ASP A 39 -2.65 11.26 1.24
C ASP A 39 -3.23 11.40 2.64
N LYS A 40 -2.57 10.77 3.62
CA LYS A 40 -2.98 10.83 5.01
C LYS A 40 -1.76 10.77 5.92
N ILE A 41 -1.70 11.71 6.85
CA ILE A 41 -0.73 11.74 7.95
C ILE A 41 -1.52 11.50 9.23
N TYR A 42 -1.11 10.49 9.99
CA TYR A 42 -1.67 10.26 11.32
C TYR A 42 -0.96 11.12 12.38
N PRO A 43 -1.71 11.65 13.36
CA PRO A 43 -1.15 12.54 14.37
C PRO A 43 -0.31 11.79 15.42
N ASP A 44 -0.53 10.48 15.58
CA ASP A 44 0.16 9.64 16.57
C ASP A 44 0.46 8.24 16.02
N LEU A 45 1.40 7.55 16.66
CA LEU A 45 1.88 6.23 16.21
C LEU A 45 0.92 5.07 16.52
N ALA A 46 0.08 5.21 17.54
CA ALA A 46 -0.84 4.15 17.94
C ALA A 46 -2.16 4.23 17.15
N MET A 47 -2.49 5.40 16.61
CA MET A 47 -3.71 5.67 15.84
C MET A 47 -4.98 5.25 16.61
N GLY A 48 -4.96 5.41 17.93
CA GLY A 48 -6.02 4.94 18.84
C GLY A 48 -6.18 3.41 18.90
N GLN A 49 -5.26 2.64 18.32
CA GLN A 49 -5.29 1.19 18.32
C GLN A 49 -4.66 0.60 19.58
N LYS A 50 -5.08 -0.64 19.89
CA LYS A 50 -4.63 -1.37 21.08
C LYS A 50 -3.20 -1.92 20.95
N SER A 51 -2.63 -1.92 19.75
CA SER A 51 -1.27 -2.39 19.48
C SER A 51 -0.74 -1.77 18.18
N PHE A 52 0.59 -1.80 17.99
CA PHE A 52 1.22 -1.26 16.78
C PHE A 52 0.85 -2.04 15.52
N GLU A 53 0.66 -3.35 15.61
CA GLU A 53 0.23 -4.19 14.48
C GLU A 53 -1.15 -3.79 13.98
N LYS A 54 -2.06 -3.46 14.91
CA LYS A 54 -3.39 -2.94 14.55
C LYS A 54 -3.31 -1.55 13.93
N ALA A 55 -2.38 -0.71 14.41
CA ALA A 55 -2.12 0.59 13.81
C ALA A 55 -1.63 0.44 12.35
N GLU A 56 -0.62 -0.41 12.12
CA GLU A 56 -0.08 -0.67 10.78
C GLU A 56 -1.13 -1.27 9.84
N ARG A 57 -1.92 -2.24 10.29
CA ARG A 57 -3.05 -2.77 9.52
C ARG A 57 -4.04 -1.66 9.12
N GLN A 58 -4.34 -0.73 10.03
CA GLN A 58 -5.24 0.39 9.74
C GLN A 58 -4.61 1.40 8.75
N MET A 59 -3.28 1.61 8.80
CA MET A 59 -2.58 2.40 7.78
C MET A 59 -2.69 1.74 6.41
N MET A 60 -2.43 0.43 6.32
CA MET A 60 -2.50 -0.34 5.08
C MET A 60 -3.91 -0.31 4.48
N LEU A 61 -4.95 -0.56 5.31
CA LEU A 61 -6.35 -0.53 4.85
C LEU A 61 -6.72 0.85 4.28
N ASN A 62 -6.32 1.94 4.93
CA ASN A 62 -6.58 3.27 4.40
C ASN A 62 -5.83 3.55 3.10
N ALA A 63 -4.58 3.10 2.97
CA ALA A 63 -3.84 3.26 1.72
C ALA A 63 -4.54 2.49 0.58
N ILE A 64 -5.02 1.28 0.85
CA ILE A 64 -5.78 0.48 -0.12
C ILE A 64 -7.08 1.19 -0.52
N ASP A 65 -7.88 1.62 0.45
CA ASP A 65 -9.18 2.24 0.18
C ASP A 65 -9.02 3.55 -0.60
N THR A 66 -8.07 4.41 -0.23
CA THR A 66 -7.78 5.66 -0.95
C THR A 66 -7.25 5.39 -2.37
N ALA A 67 -6.41 4.37 -2.55
CA ALA A 67 -5.91 4.02 -3.89
C ALA A 67 -7.03 3.53 -4.81
N LEU A 68 -7.97 2.75 -4.26
CA LEU A 68 -9.16 2.27 -4.98
C LEU A 68 -10.12 3.43 -5.30
N GLU A 69 -10.34 4.35 -4.37
CA GLU A 69 -11.16 5.55 -4.58
C GLU A 69 -10.61 6.42 -5.72
N LYS A 70 -9.30 6.69 -5.73
CA LYS A 70 -8.63 7.43 -6.82
C LYS A 70 -8.72 6.73 -8.17
N ALA A 71 -8.77 5.39 -8.18
CA ALA A 71 -8.98 4.59 -9.37
C ALA A 71 -10.47 4.46 -9.76
N SER A 72 -11.39 4.97 -8.93
CA SER A 72 -12.85 4.75 -9.07
C SER A 72 -13.23 3.27 -9.12
N LEU A 73 -12.56 2.44 -8.33
CA LEU A 73 -12.78 1.00 -8.25
C LEU A 73 -13.28 0.60 -6.86
N SER A 74 -13.98 -0.53 -6.82
CA SER A 74 -14.34 -1.21 -5.58
C SER A 74 -13.47 -2.46 -5.37
N ARG A 75 -13.45 -2.98 -4.15
CA ARG A 75 -12.68 -4.19 -3.81
C ARG A 75 -13.06 -5.41 -4.64
N SER A 76 -14.31 -5.52 -5.09
CA SER A 76 -14.77 -6.62 -5.95
C SER A 76 -14.28 -6.52 -7.40
N ASN A 77 -13.67 -5.39 -7.79
CA ASN A 77 -13.03 -5.23 -9.10
C ASN A 77 -11.57 -5.75 -9.12
N ILE A 78 -11.05 -6.24 -7.99
CA ILE A 78 -9.65 -6.64 -7.85
C ILE A 78 -9.54 -8.16 -7.90
N ASP A 79 -8.83 -8.67 -8.91
CA ASP A 79 -8.63 -10.12 -9.09
C ASP A 79 -7.57 -10.68 -8.12
N TYR A 80 -6.52 -9.90 -7.84
CA TYR A 80 -5.38 -10.33 -7.05
C TYR A 80 -4.94 -9.24 -6.08
N PHE A 81 -4.64 -9.63 -4.85
CA PHE A 81 -4.02 -8.76 -3.86
C PHE A 81 -2.64 -9.31 -3.49
N VAL A 82 -1.60 -8.52 -3.72
CA VAL A 82 -0.22 -8.86 -3.40
C VAL A 82 0.28 -7.86 -2.37
N ALA A 83 0.64 -8.34 -1.18
CA ALA A 83 1.10 -7.51 -0.08
C ALA A 83 2.20 -8.20 0.71
N GLY A 84 2.89 -7.42 1.55
CA GLY A 84 3.89 -7.88 2.50
C GLY A 84 4.15 -6.80 3.55
N ASP A 85 4.64 -7.19 4.71
CA ASP A 85 5.05 -6.29 5.78
C ASP A 85 6.44 -6.69 6.31
N LEU A 86 7.12 -5.72 6.94
CA LEU A 86 8.45 -5.92 7.53
C LEU A 86 8.37 -6.32 9.01
N LEU A 87 7.16 -6.45 9.57
CA LEU A 87 7.01 -6.98 10.93
C LEU A 87 7.58 -8.39 10.93
N ASN A 88 8.39 -8.69 11.94
CA ASN A 88 9.11 -9.94 12.12
C ASN A 88 8.14 -11.13 12.33
N GLN A 89 7.38 -11.48 11.29
CA GLN A 89 6.30 -12.47 11.22
C GLN A 89 5.07 -12.23 12.12
N ILE A 90 4.81 -11.00 12.60
CA ILE A 90 3.57 -10.63 13.33
C ILE A 90 2.48 -10.08 12.36
N ILE A 91 2.44 -10.69 11.18
CA ILE A 91 1.79 -10.30 9.92
C ILE A 91 0.51 -9.44 10.02
N SER A 92 0.56 -8.26 9.38
CA SER A 92 -0.61 -7.42 9.03
C SER A 92 -1.18 -7.79 7.66
N SER A 93 -0.38 -8.42 6.80
CA SER A 93 -0.75 -8.96 5.50
C SER A 93 -0.77 -10.50 5.53
N GLY A 94 -1.84 -11.11 5.02
CA GLY A 94 -1.94 -12.57 4.89
C GLY A 94 -1.49 -13.03 3.50
N PHE A 95 -0.79 -14.17 3.43
CA PHE A 95 -0.49 -14.86 2.17
C PHE A 95 -1.46 -16.05 2.03
N SER A 96 -2.48 -15.93 1.18
CA SER A 96 -3.47 -16.99 0.92
C SER A 96 -3.85 -17.02 -0.55
#